data_AF-A0A401W3U7-F1
#
_entry.id   AF-A0A401W3U7-F1
#
_cell.length_a   1.000
_cell.length_b   1.000
_cell.length_c   1.000
_cell.angle_alpha   90.00
_cell.angle_beta   90.00
_cell.angle_gamma   90.00
#
_symmetry.space_group_name_H-M   'P 1'
#
loop_
_entity.id
_entity.type
_entity.pdbx_description
1 polymer ?
#
loop_
_entity_poly.entity_id
_entity_poly.type
_entity_poly.pdbx_seq_one_letter_code
_entity_poly.pdbx_strand_id
1 'polypeptide(L)'
;MLLTYVLNVIEKPDERRATLAKAWDHTKAALVVSARLRWERNQVKGTEYGDGILTSRNTFQHLFAASELRDLVQDVTAVRCISAAPGIVYAFRSDEARLAYLARQVAPDAAWLASDDTASAITAVVDHLEQRGRLPQLEEMPWPVTGLLGHMRPQELKRFAEQAADPLKVEAGAKRSALDTLLFLAVELFHGRGPASSLPIPVQLDIRAFFSSYTEACQRADRLLFKLRDDAYVRRAMNGSVAGKFTATALYVHRRAMSRIPTILRLYEQCASIAAGRPPSWSVVKLRHQGRGVSWLDYPEFDSDPHPRLSSSYAVDLGTLKASHMSYTDSNNRPLLHRKHEFLAPDDPDVPKYQRLTEAEVSAGLYEQPHLIGNEAGWERELVRTGRSLRGHRLILRPEI
;
A
#
# COMPACT_ATOMS: atom_id res chain seq x y z
N MET A 1 8.94 17.19 14.39
CA MET A 1 8.97 18.51 13.72
C MET A 1 8.26 18.34 12.39
N LEU A 2 7.47 19.33 11.98
CA LEU A 2 6.73 19.30 10.71
C LEU A 2 7.09 20.55 9.90
N LEU A 3 7.56 20.34 8.67
CA LEU A 3 7.74 21.39 7.66
C LEU A 3 6.70 21.19 6.57
N THR A 4 5.69 22.06 6.54
CA THR A 4 4.59 21.97 5.58
C THR A 4 4.66 23.09 4.58
N TYR A 5 4.95 22.76 3.33
CA TYR A 5 5.05 23.67 2.18
C TYR A 5 6.07 24.82 2.33
N VAL A 6 6.87 24.82 3.41
CA VAL A 6 7.91 25.82 3.68
C VAL A 6 8.97 25.80 2.58
N LEU A 7 9.41 24.62 2.16
CA LEU A 7 10.44 24.51 1.13
C LEU A 7 9.95 24.97 -0.24
N ASN A 8 8.65 25.00 -0.50
CA ASN A 8 8.11 25.46 -1.78
C ASN A 8 8.29 26.97 -1.97
N VAL A 9 8.32 27.76 -0.89
CA VAL A 9 8.32 29.23 -0.96
C VAL A 9 9.70 29.87 -0.86
N ILE A 10 10.75 29.07 -0.62
CA ILE A 10 12.12 29.56 -0.50
C ILE A 10 12.80 29.52 -1.87
N GLU A 11 13.08 30.71 -2.40
CA GLU A 11 13.71 30.92 -3.71
C GLU A 11 15.07 30.23 -3.81
N LYS A 12 15.98 30.53 -2.89
CA LYS A 12 17.38 30.10 -2.99
C LYS A 12 17.56 28.64 -2.53
N PRO A 13 18.14 27.75 -3.36
CA PRO A 13 18.39 26.36 -2.97
C PRO A 13 19.22 26.20 -1.68
N ASP A 14 20.22 27.05 -1.47
CA ASP A 14 21.06 27.02 -0.26
C ASP A 14 20.27 27.40 1.00
N GLU A 15 19.32 28.33 0.88
CA GLU A 15 18.44 28.73 1.98
C GLU A 15 17.42 27.62 2.30
N ARG A 16 16.94 26.87 1.30
CA ARG A 16 16.13 25.65 1.51
C ARG A 16 16.92 24.63 2.33
N ARG A 17 18.15 24.34 1.93
CA ARG A 17 19.05 23.41 2.64
C ARG A 17 19.30 23.89 4.08
N ALA A 18 19.62 25.16 4.30
CA ALA A 18 19.84 25.72 5.63
C ALA A 18 18.59 25.69 6.52
N THR A 19 17.42 25.99 5.96
CA THR A 19 16.13 25.92 6.68
C THR A 19 15.83 24.49 7.12
N LEU A 20 16.03 23.53 6.22
CA LEU A 20 15.84 22.12 6.50
C LEU A 20 16.82 21.62 7.57
N ALA A 21 18.09 22.03 7.51
CA ALA A 21 19.10 21.70 8.53
C ALA A 21 18.69 22.21 9.92
N LYS A 22 18.28 23.48 10.03
CA LYS A 22 17.77 24.05 11.29
C LYS A 22 16.55 23.29 11.82
N ALA A 23 15.61 22.94 10.95
CA ALA A 23 14.45 22.16 11.36
C ALA A 23 14.85 20.75 11.85
N TRP A 24 15.86 20.16 11.22
CA TRP A 24 16.43 18.90 11.68
C TRP A 24 17.06 19.04 13.07
N ASP A 25 17.85 20.07 13.33
CA ASP A 25 18.48 20.31 14.63
C ASP A 25 17.47 20.38 15.78
N HIS A 26 16.29 20.96 15.54
CA HIS A 26 15.20 21.01 16.53
C HIS A 26 14.35 19.72 16.61
N THR A 27 14.60 18.73 15.75
CA THR A 27 13.84 17.49 15.71
C THR A 27 14.31 16.49 16.76
N LYS A 28 13.40 16.12 17.67
CA LYS A 28 13.66 15.11 18.71
C LYS A 28 13.49 13.66 18.25
N ALA A 29 12.49 13.37 17.43
CA ALA A 29 12.12 11.99 17.05
C ALA A 29 12.04 11.79 15.54
N ALA A 30 11.16 12.54 14.87
CA ALA A 30 11.00 12.50 13.42
C ALA A 30 10.75 13.90 12.85
N LEU A 31 11.37 14.15 11.69
CA LEU A 31 11.12 15.30 10.85
C LEU A 31 10.23 14.84 9.70
N VAL A 32 9.09 15.50 9.58
CA VAL A 32 8.17 15.32 8.47
C VAL A 32 8.30 16.52 7.56
N VAL A 33 8.66 16.29 6.30
CA VAL A 33 8.75 17.33 5.28
C VAL A 33 7.67 17.05 4.25
N SER A 34 6.79 18.03 4.03
CA SER A 34 5.81 17.97 2.95
C SER A 34 5.98 19.15 2.00
N ALA A 35 5.88 18.87 0.71
CA ALA A 35 6.04 19.88 -0.33
C ALA A 35 5.08 19.62 -1.50
N ARG A 36 4.72 20.71 -2.18
CA ARG A 36 3.95 20.66 -3.43
C ARG A 36 4.78 20.07 -4.56
N LEU A 37 4.10 19.33 -5.45
CA LEU A 37 4.73 18.53 -6.47
C LEU A 37 4.56 19.10 -7.88
N ARG A 38 5.45 18.72 -8.80
CA ARG A 38 5.45 19.21 -10.19
C ARG A 38 4.13 18.98 -10.93
N TRP A 39 3.36 17.94 -10.58
CA TRP A 39 2.07 17.71 -11.21
C TRP A 39 0.98 18.71 -10.81
N GLU A 40 1.20 19.50 -9.76
CA GLU A 40 0.32 20.60 -9.37
C GLU A 40 0.59 21.88 -10.18
N ARG A 41 1.49 21.83 -11.19
CA ARG A 41 1.88 22.99 -12.00
C ARG A 41 0.67 23.76 -12.56
N ASN A 42 -0.35 23.06 -13.02
CA ASN A 42 -1.55 23.67 -13.60
C ASN A 42 -2.37 24.48 -12.57
N GLN A 43 -2.20 24.20 -11.28
CA GLN A 43 -2.84 24.96 -10.19
C GLN A 43 -2.06 26.24 -9.82
N VAL A 44 -0.84 26.41 -10.36
CA VAL A 44 0.05 27.54 -10.05
C VAL A 44 0.26 28.39 -11.30
N LYS A 45 -0.46 29.52 -11.39
CA LYS A 45 -0.30 30.51 -12.46
C LYS A 45 0.81 31.50 -12.12
N GLY A 46 1.76 31.68 -13.03
CA GLY A 46 2.91 32.56 -12.83
C GLY A 46 3.97 32.40 -13.90
N THR A 47 4.99 33.25 -13.86
CA THR A 47 6.16 33.20 -14.75
C THR A 47 7.27 32.35 -14.13
N GLU A 48 8.05 31.68 -14.97
CA GLU A 48 9.23 30.96 -14.50
C GLU A 48 10.26 31.93 -13.91
N TYR A 49 10.86 31.54 -12.79
CA TYR A 49 11.82 32.36 -12.07
C TYR A 49 12.73 31.44 -11.24
N GLY A 50 14.05 31.49 -11.47
CA GLY A 50 14.99 30.54 -10.87
C GLY A 50 14.65 29.09 -11.22
N ASP A 51 14.54 28.23 -10.21
CA ASP A 51 14.09 26.84 -10.34
C ASP A 51 12.60 26.66 -9.96
N GLY A 52 11.84 27.75 -9.91
CA GLY A 52 10.44 27.74 -9.52
C GLY A 52 9.61 28.73 -10.34
N ILE A 53 8.53 29.19 -9.72
CA ILE A 53 7.47 29.97 -10.37
C ILE A 53 7.16 31.17 -9.49
N LEU A 54 7.17 32.36 -10.09
CA LEU A 54 6.69 33.57 -9.45
C LEU A 54 5.22 33.79 -9.81
N THR A 55 4.34 33.66 -8.82
CA THR A 55 2.89 33.85 -9.02
C THR A 55 2.54 35.33 -9.25
N SER A 56 1.34 35.60 -9.76
CA SER A 56 0.84 36.97 -9.93
C SER A 56 0.74 37.77 -8.62
N ARG A 57 0.74 37.10 -7.48
CA ARG A 57 0.79 37.71 -6.13
C ARG A 57 2.23 37.87 -5.60
N ASN A 58 3.22 37.75 -6.47
CA ASN A 58 4.64 37.85 -6.17
C ASN A 58 5.13 36.85 -5.11
N THR A 59 4.54 35.66 -5.07
CA THR A 59 4.97 34.55 -4.20
C THR A 59 5.71 33.50 -5.03
N PHE A 60 6.91 33.12 -4.60
CA PHE A 60 7.70 32.05 -5.21
C PHE A 60 7.11 30.66 -4.87
N GLN A 61 7.15 29.75 -5.83
CA GLN A 61 6.71 28.36 -5.71
C GLN A 61 7.67 27.44 -6.48
N HIS A 62 8.55 26.73 -5.79
CA HIS A 62 9.28 25.59 -6.33
C HIS A 62 8.46 24.32 -6.14
N LEU A 63 8.20 23.59 -7.23
CA LEU A 63 7.44 22.33 -7.20
C LEU A 63 8.39 21.14 -7.35
N PHE A 64 8.35 20.22 -6.39
CA PHE A 64 9.30 19.12 -6.32
C PHE A 64 8.87 17.91 -7.16
N ALA A 65 9.82 17.17 -7.72
CA ALA A 65 9.59 15.76 -8.03
C ALA A 65 9.61 14.93 -6.72
N ALA A 66 8.90 13.80 -6.68
CA ALA A 66 8.82 12.99 -5.46
C ALA A 66 10.20 12.49 -4.99
N SER A 67 11.07 12.06 -5.91
CA SER A 67 12.45 11.66 -5.60
C SER A 67 13.32 12.85 -5.17
N GLU A 68 13.19 13.99 -5.86
CA GLU A 68 13.95 15.22 -5.57
C GLU A 68 13.76 15.68 -4.12
N LEU A 69 12.53 15.67 -3.62
CA LEU A 69 12.27 16.02 -2.22
C LEU A 69 12.95 15.04 -1.25
N ARG A 70 12.84 13.73 -1.51
CA ARG A 70 13.48 12.71 -0.66
C ARG A 70 14.99 12.88 -0.65
N ASP A 71 15.59 13.07 -1.81
CA ASP A 71 17.03 13.17 -1.97
C ASP A 71 17.55 14.44 -1.27
N LEU A 72 16.86 15.57 -1.40
CA LEU A 72 17.17 16.78 -0.63
C LEU A 72 17.12 16.56 0.89
N VAL A 73 16.08 15.90 1.38
CA VAL A 73 15.94 15.62 2.82
C VAL A 73 17.03 14.68 3.32
N GLN A 74 17.32 13.63 2.56
CA GLN A 74 18.37 12.68 2.90
C GLN A 74 19.76 13.32 2.90
N ASP A 75 20.08 14.14 1.90
CA ASP A 75 21.36 14.84 1.81
C ASP A 75 21.61 15.76 3.00
N VAL A 76 20.59 16.52 3.41
CA VAL A 76 20.73 17.52 4.50
C VAL A 76 20.74 16.86 5.87
N THR A 77 19.93 15.82 6.08
CA THR A 77 19.81 15.16 7.38
C THR A 77 20.87 14.07 7.60
N ALA A 78 21.51 13.61 6.52
CA ALA A 78 22.43 12.47 6.48
C ALA A 78 21.82 11.17 7.06
N VAL A 79 20.48 11.06 7.09
CA VAL A 79 19.78 9.84 7.51
C VAL A 79 18.94 9.27 6.38
N ARG A 80 18.68 7.97 6.47
CA ARG A 80 17.88 7.24 5.51
C ARG A 80 16.43 7.65 5.62
N CYS A 81 15.91 8.23 4.55
CA CYS A 81 14.57 8.81 4.53
C CYS A 81 13.54 7.84 3.96
N ILE A 82 12.28 8.01 4.36
CA ILE A 82 11.14 7.24 3.85
C ILE A 82 10.19 8.17 3.10
N SER A 83 9.85 7.83 1.86
CA SER A 83 8.76 8.46 1.11
C SER A 83 7.42 7.93 1.61
N ALA A 84 6.81 8.62 2.58
CA ALA A 84 5.57 8.16 3.24
C ALA A 84 4.35 8.28 2.33
N ALA A 85 4.31 9.33 1.52
CA ALA A 85 3.36 9.57 0.44
C ALA A 85 4.04 10.45 -0.60
N PRO A 86 3.47 10.64 -1.80
CA PRO A 86 4.07 11.56 -2.74
C PRO A 86 4.17 12.96 -2.14
N GLY A 87 5.37 13.53 -2.18
CA GLY A 87 5.63 14.85 -1.61
C GLY A 87 5.66 14.89 -0.09
N ILE A 88 5.67 13.73 0.59
CA ILE A 88 5.82 13.62 2.05
C ILE A 88 6.99 12.68 2.36
N VAL A 89 8.01 13.22 3.02
CA VAL A 89 9.24 12.50 3.39
C VAL A 89 9.43 12.52 4.90
N TYR A 90 9.74 11.36 5.47
CA TYR A 90 10.06 11.20 6.88
C TYR A 90 11.55 10.94 7.05
N ALA A 91 12.18 11.70 7.95
CA ALA A 91 13.53 11.47 8.46
C ALA A 91 13.43 11.17 9.97
N PHE A 92 13.97 10.03 10.40
CA PHE A 92 13.91 9.58 11.80
C PHE A 92 15.26 9.76 12.49
N ARG A 93 15.23 10.20 13.76
CA ARG A 93 16.44 10.34 14.59
C ARG A 93 17.01 8.99 15.02
N SER A 94 16.16 7.97 15.17
CA SER A 94 16.57 6.61 15.46
C SER A 94 16.18 5.66 14.33
N ASP A 95 17.09 4.74 14.05
CA ASP A 95 16.86 3.69 13.06
C ASP A 95 15.77 2.71 13.52
N GLU A 96 15.66 2.48 14.83
CA GLU A 96 14.58 1.70 15.44
C GLU A 96 13.19 2.27 15.09
N ALA A 97 13.00 3.59 15.21
CA ALA A 97 11.71 4.22 14.87
C ALA A 97 11.39 4.10 13.37
N ARG A 98 12.42 4.22 12.52
CA ARG A 98 12.33 4.03 11.07
C ARG A 98 11.92 2.60 10.72
N LEU A 99 12.57 1.60 11.33
CA LEU A 99 12.30 0.18 11.10
C LEU A 99 10.93 -0.23 11.64
N ALA A 100 10.53 0.29 12.81
CA ALA A 100 9.18 0.09 13.35
C ALA A 100 8.10 0.66 12.42
N TYR A 101 8.35 1.82 11.80
CA TYR A 101 7.46 2.38 10.78
C TYR A 101 7.35 1.46 9.55
N LEU A 102 8.47 0.96 9.03
CA LEU A 102 8.49 0.05 7.88
C LEU A 102 7.79 -1.28 8.20
N ALA A 103 8.00 -1.85 9.39
CA ALA A 103 7.37 -3.09 9.80
C ALA A 103 5.84 -2.99 9.78
N ARG A 104 5.28 -1.92 10.36
CA ARG A 104 3.83 -1.66 10.34
C ARG A 104 3.25 -1.49 8.93
N GLN A 105 4.04 -1.02 7.97
CA GLN A 105 3.61 -0.90 6.56
C GLN A 105 3.58 -2.26 5.83
N VAL A 106 4.44 -3.19 6.23
CA VAL A 106 4.57 -4.52 5.62
C VAL A 106 3.54 -5.48 6.21
N ALA A 107 3.52 -5.56 7.53
CA ALA A 107 2.62 -6.38 8.33
C ALA A 107 2.11 -5.52 9.48
N PRO A 108 0.91 -4.91 9.34
CA PRO A 108 0.29 -4.18 10.43
C PRO A 108 0.16 -5.06 11.67
N ASP A 109 0.39 -4.47 12.85
CA ASP A 109 0.22 -5.18 14.11
C ASP A 109 -1.23 -5.66 14.21
N ALA A 110 -1.41 -6.97 14.41
CA ALA A 110 -2.72 -7.51 14.67
C ALA A 110 -3.18 -7.04 16.06
N ALA A 111 -4.40 -6.52 16.12
CA ALA A 111 -5.00 -6.18 17.41
C ALA A 111 -5.22 -7.47 18.20
N TRP A 112 -4.72 -7.49 19.43
CA TRP A 112 -5.01 -8.57 20.37
C TRP A 112 -6.50 -8.57 20.71
N LEU A 113 -7.08 -9.76 20.87
CA LEU A 113 -8.43 -9.90 21.40
C LEU A 113 -8.49 -9.30 22.80
N ALA A 114 -9.58 -8.59 23.12
CA ALA A 114 -9.82 -8.08 24.46
C ALA A 114 -9.86 -9.25 25.46
N SER A 115 -9.32 -9.04 26.66
CA SER A 115 -9.20 -10.08 27.67
C SER A 115 -9.52 -9.51 29.05
N ASP A 116 -10.55 -10.08 29.68
CA ASP A 116 -11.05 -9.68 31.01
C ASP A 116 -10.80 -10.77 32.06
N ASP A 117 -10.47 -11.98 31.63
CA ASP A 117 -10.20 -13.14 32.48
C ASP A 117 -9.13 -14.08 31.88
N THR A 118 -8.71 -15.09 32.63
CA THR A 118 -7.69 -16.06 32.19
C THR A 118 -8.10 -16.79 30.91
N ALA A 119 -9.39 -17.12 30.74
CA ALA A 119 -9.88 -17.87 29.59
C ALA A 119 -9.79 -17.04 28.30
N SER A 120 -10.27 -15.80 28.33
CA SER A 120 -10.16 -14.85 27.22
C SER A 120 -8.72 -14.48 26.91
N ALA A 121 -7.83 -14.40 27.92
CA ALA A 121 -6.40 -14.22 27.70
C ALA A 121 -5.75 -15.42 26.99
N ILE A 122 -6.12 -16.66 27.33
CA ILE A 122 -5.69 -17.86 26.59
C ILE A 122 -6.23 -17.82 25.15
N THR A 123 -7.48 -17.42 24.94
CA THR A 123 -8.06 -17.24 23.59
C THR A 123 -7.27 -16.22 22.77
N ALA A 124 -6.84 -15.12 23.37
CA ALA A 124 -6.00 -14.12 22.70
C ALA A 124 -4.63 -14.70 22.30
N VAL A 125 -4.03 -15.56 23.14
CA VAL A 125 -2.78 -16.28 22.81
C VAL A 125 -3.00 -17.31 21.69
N VAL A 126 -4.14 -18.02 21.69
CA VAL A 126 -4.52 -18.95 20.62
C VAL A 126 -4.69 -18.21 19.29
N ASP A 127 -5.39 -17.08 19.28
CA ASP A 127 -5.55 -16.24 18.10
C ASP A 127 -4.18 -15.73 17.59
N HIS A 128 -3.29 -15.28 18.48
CA HIS A 128 -1.92 -14.92 18.09
C HIS A 128 -1.17 -16.11 17.47
N LEU A 129 -1.27 -17.30 18.07
CA LEU A 129 -0.63 -18.52 17.56
C LEU A 129 -1.16 -18.90 16.17
N GLU A 130 -2.47 -18.87 15.96
CA GLU A 130 -3.10 -19.11 14.65
C GLU A 130 -2.68 -18.05 13.62
N GLN A 131 -2.59 -16.79 14.02
CA GLN A 131 -2.26 -15.70 13.10
C GLN A 131 -0.77 -15.64 12.75
N ARG A 132 0.11 -15.94 13.71
CA ARG A 132 1.56 -15.76 13.55
C ARG A 132 2.29 -17.06 13.27
N GLY A 133 1.68 -18.20 13.59
CA GLY A 133 2.27 -19.53 13.48
C GLY A 133 3.34 -19.83 14.53
N ARG A 134 3.43 -18.99 15.57
CA ARG A 134 4.31 -19.16 16.73
C ARG A 134 3.65 -18.57 17.96
N LEU A 135 4.04 -19.03 19.14
CA LEU A 135 3.59 -18.43 20.39
C LEU A 135 4.16 -17.02 20.57
N PRO A 136 3.41 -16.13 21.23
CA PRO A 136 3.89 -14.80 21.60
C PRO A 136 4.99 -14.89 22.67
N GLN A 137 5.90 -13.91 22.68
CA GLN A 137 6.78 -13.67 23.84
C GLN A 137 6.19 -12.63 24.79
N LEU A 138 6.73 -12.52 26.00
CA LEU A 138 6.25 -11.59 27.03
C LEU A 138 6.26 -10.14 26.53
N GLU A 139 7.29 -9.77 25.77
CA GLU A 139 7.47 -8.44 25.20
C GLU A 139 6.45 -8.09 24.11
N GLU A 140 5.76 -9.08 23.53
CA GLU A 140 4.71 -8.88 22.53
C GLU A 140 3.31 -8.85 23.14
N MET A 141 3.17 -9.31 24.40
CA MET A 141 1.87 -9.43 25.06
C MET A 141 1.44 -8.10 25.69
N PRO A 142 0.19 -7.64 25.45
CA PRO A 142 -0.37 -6.49 26.15
C PRO A 142 -0.45 -6.70 27.66
N TRP A 143 -0.33 -5.63 28.43
CA TRP A 143 -0.34 -5.69 29.90
C TRP A 143 -1.54 -6.47 30.49
N PRO A 144 -2.80 -6.29 30.02
CA PRO A 144 -3.93 -7.09 30.51
C PRO A 144 -3.73 -8.60 30.35
N VAL A 145 -3.23 -9.03 29.19
CA VAL A 145 -2.94 -10.45 28.90
C VAL A 145 -1.82 -10.96 29.82
N THR A 146 -0.75 -10.19 29.99
CA THR A 146 0.37 -10.58 30.87
C THR A 146 -0.05 -10.69 32.33
N GLY A 147 -0.90 -9.78 32.82
CA GLY A 147 -1.38 -9.79 34.21
C GLY A 147 -2.30 -10.98 34.49
N LEU A 148 -3.21 -11.28 33.56
CA LEU A 148 -4.13 -12.41 33.68
C LEU A 148 -3.41 -13.76 33.61
N LEU A 149 -2.32 -13.87 32.84
CA LEU A 149 -1.58 -15.12 32.67
C LEU A 149 -0.38 -15.28 33.61
N GLY A 150 -0.05 -14.26 34.42
CA GLY A 150 1.19 -14.23 35.22
C GLY A 150 1.33 -15.36 36.25
N HIS A 151 0.23 -16.02 36.63
CA HIS A 151 0.22 -17.17 37.54
C HIS A 151 0.46 -18.52 36.86
N MET A 152 0.43 -18.58 35.52
CA MET A 152 0.59 -19.80 34.75
C MET A 152 2.06 -20.06 34.39
N ARG A 153 2.50 -21.32 34.41
CA ARG A 153 3.84 -21.66 33.90
C ARG A 153 3.86 -21.59 32.37
N PRO A 154 4.96 -21.16 31.73
CA PRO A 154 5.05 -21.05 30.27
C PRO A 154 4.73 -22.35 29.51
N GLN A 155 5.09 -23.50 30.07
CA GLN A 155 4.81 -24.81 29.48
C GLN A 155 3.30 -25.16 29.51
N GLU A 156 2.59 -24.72 30.55
CA GLU A 156 1.15 -24.94 30.67
C GLU A 156 0.40 -24.08 29.65
N LEU A 157 0.76 -22.80 29.55
CA LEU A 157 0.20 -21.88 28.56
C LEU A 157 0.43 -22.41 27.13
N LYS A 158 1.67 -22.82 26.82
CA LYS A 158 2.01 -23.45 25.53
C LYS A 158 1.09 -24.63 25.23
N ARG A 159 0.97 -25.57 26.17
CA ARG A 159 0.14 -26.77 25.99
C ARG A 159 -1.32 -26.43 25.73
N PHE A 160 -1.90 -25.49 26.50
CA PHE A 160 -3.28 -25.08 26.30
C PHE A 160 -3.49 -24.39 24.95
N ALA A 161 -2.58 -23.50 24.56
CA ALA A 161 -2.66 -22.81 23.29
C ALA A 161 -2.56 -23.77 22.09
N GLU A 162 -1.61 -24.71 22.12
CA GLU A 162 -1.44 -25.72 21.06
C GLU A 162 -2.61 -26.71 20.97
N GLN A 163 -3.26 -27.02 22.11
CA GLN A 163 -4.43 -27.91 22.13
C GLN A 163 -5.69 -27.22 21.59
N ALA A 164 -5.82 -25.91 21.76
CA ALA A 164 -7.00 -25.15 21.34
C ALA A 164 -6.89 -24.56 19.92
N ALA A 165 -5.67 -24.34 19.42
CA ALA A 165 -5.46 -23.76 18.09
C ALA A 165 -5.77 -24.75 16.96
N ASP A 166 -6.34 -24.24 15.86
CA ASP A 166 -6.50 -24.99 14.62
C ASP A 166 -5.13 -25.17 13.92
N PRO A 167 -4.64 -26.42 13.76
CA PRO A 167 -3.33 -26.67 13.16
C PRO A 167 -3.16 -26.10 11.75
N LEU A 168 -4.24 -26.07 10.94
CA LEU A 168 -4.19 -25.55 9.57
C LEU A 168 -4.01 -24.04 9.57
N LYS A 169 -4.65 -23.33 10.51
CA LYS A 169 -4.46 -21.90 10.66
C LYS A 169 -3.06 -21.57 11.16
N VAL A 170 -2.53 -22.33 12.13
CA VAL A 170 -1.15 -22.16 12.62
C VAL A 170 -0.14 -22.30 11.48
N GLU A 171 -0.28 -23.33 10.63
CA GLU A 171 0.60 -23.51 9.48
C GLU A 171 0.48 -22.35 8.47
N ALA A 172 -0.74 -21.90 8.18
CA ALA A 172 -0.97 -20.75 7.32
C ALA A 172 -0.39 -19.44 7.91
N GLY A 173 -0.52 -19.25 9.22
CA GLY A 173 0.07 -18.15 9.98
C GLY A 173 1.60 -18.16 9.90
N ALA A 174 2.23 -19.32 10.08
CA ALA A 174 3.68 -19.47 9.98
C ALA A 174 4.20 -19.10 8.58
N LYS A 175 3.53 -19.60 7.54
CA LYS A 175 3.82 -19.25 6.14
C LYS A 175 3.69 -17.75 5.90
N ARG A 176 2.63 -17.12 6.41
CA ARG A 176 2.40 -15.67 6.28
C ARG A 176 3.48 -14.86 6.99
N SER A 177 3.76 -15.16 8.26
CA SER A 177 4.80 -14.46 9.04
C SER A 177 6.18 -14.58 8.43
N ALA A 178 6.55 -15.77 7.94
CA ALA A 178 7.81 -15.97 7.23
C ALA A 178 7.89 -15.12 5.95
N LEU A 179 6.82 -15.09 5.16
CA LEU A 179 6.76 -14.28 3.93
C LEU A 179 6.75 -12.77 4.22
N ASP A 180 6.05 -12.32 5.25
CA ASP A 180 6.04 -10.92 5.68
C ASP A 180 7.42 -10.49 6.21
N THR A 181 8.12 -11.38 6.93
CA THR A 181 9.52 -11.16 7.33
C THR A 181 10.43 -10.98 6.12
N LEU A 182 10.30 -11.83 5.09
CA LEU A 182 11.08 -11.69 3.86
C LEU A 182 10.74 -10.41 3.09
N LEU A 183 9.46 -10.03 3.05
CA LEU A 183 9.01 -8.77 2.44
C LEU A 183 9.62 -7.57 3.17
N PHE A 184 9.61 -7.57 4.50
CA PHE A 184 10.22 -6.53 5.32
C PHE A 184 11.73 -6.42 5.05
N LEU A 185 12.47 -7.53 5.10
CA LEU A 185 13.91 -7.52 4.85
C LEU A 185 14.25 -7.11 3.41
N ALA A 186 13.39 -7.42 2.43
CA ALA A 186 13.55 -6.96 1.06
C ALA A 186 13.33 -5.45 0.93
N VAL A 187 12.32 -4.89 1.60
CA VAL A 187 12.06 -3.44 1.66
C VAL A 187 13.19 -2.69 2.37
N GLU A 188 13.72 -3.25 3.47
CA GLU A 188 14.83 -2.65 4.20
C GLU A 188 16.11 -2.56 3.36
N LEU A 189 16.34 -3.49 2.43
CA LEU A 189 17.53 -3.49 1.58
C LEU A 189 17.71 -2.17 0.81
N PHE A 190 16.61 -1.54 0.35
CA PHE A 190 16.66 -0.24 -0.35
C PHE A 190 17.24 0.89 0.50
N HIS A 191 17.22 0.72 1.83
CA HIS A 191 17.78 1.65 2.79
C HIS A 191 19.06 1.09 3.42
N GLY A 192 19.60 -0.05 2.97
CA GLY A 192 20.71 -0.75 3.62
C GLY A 192 20.28 -1.42 4.93
N ARG A 193 20.46 -2.74 5.03
CA ARG A 193 20.05 -3.49 6.21
C ARG A 193 20.95 -3.20 7.41
N GLY A 194 20.33 -3.04 8.58
CA GLY A 194 21.03 -2.93 9.86
C GLY A 194 21.42 -4.29 10.48
N PRO A 195 22.01 -4.28 11.68
CA PRO A 195 22.19 -5.50 12.47
C PRO A 195 20.83 -6.04 12.95
N ALA A 196 20.74 -7.36 13.18
CA ALA A 196 19.50 -8.02 13.60
C ALA A 196 18.89 -7.43 14.90
N SER A 197 19.73 -6.94 15.81
CA SER A 197 19.29 -6.32 17.07
C SER A 197 18.56 -4.99 16.89
N SER A 198 18.70 -4.33 15.74
CA SER A 198 18.00 -3.08 15.43
C SER A 198 16.57 -3.29 14.92
N LEU A 199 16.22 -4.53 14.55
CA LEU A 199 14.91 -4.86 14.02
C LEU A 199 13.84 -4.79 15.12
N PRO A 200 12.58 -4.50 14.79
CA PRO A 200 11.49 -4.60 15.76
C PRO A 200 11.39 -6.02 16.35
N ILE A 201 11.05 -6.12 17.64
CA ILE A 201 10.96 -7.39 18.39
C ILE A 201 10.15 -8.47 17.62
N PRO A 202 8.96 -8.18 17.06
CA PRO A 202 8.19 -9.18 16.33
C PRO A 202 8.95 -9.79 15.14
N VAL A 203 9.74 -8.96 14.42
CA VAL A 203 10.57 -9.41 13.28
C VAL A 203 11.74 -10.26 13.75
N GLN A 204 12.39 -9.88 14.86
CA GLN A 204 13.47 -10.69 15.45
C GLN A 204 12.97 -12.09 15.84
N LEU A 205 11.79 -12.15 16.43
CA LEU A 205 11.16 -13.41 16.86
C LEU A 205 10.70 -14.26 15.68
N ASP A 206 10.17 -13.65 14.62
CA ASP A 206 9.85 -14.37 13.38
C ASP A 206 11.11 -14.93 12.71
N ILE A 207 12.20 -14.17 12.68
CA ILE A 207 13.48 -14.65 12.16
C ILE A 207 13.92 -15.90 12.92
N ARG A 208 13.86 -15.87 14.25
CA ARG A 208 14.24 -17.00 15.11
C ARG A 208 13.34 -18.21 14.93
N ALA A 209 12.04 -17.99 14.69
CA ALA A 209 11.07 -19.07 14.55
C ALA A 209 11.11 -19.77 13.19
N PHE A 210 11.35 -19.02 12.10
CA PHE A 210 11.10 -19.51 10.73
C PHE A 210 12.36 -19.60 9.87
N PHE A 211 13.52 -19.14 10.36
CA PHE A 211 14.77 -19.11 9.60
C PHE A 211 15.93 -19.65 10.45
N SER A 212 16.96 -20.19 9.80
CA SER A 212 18.13 -20.71 10.51
C SER A 212 19.04 -19.60 11.07
N SER A 213 19.05 -18.43 10.42
CA SER A 213 19.79 -17.25 10.86
C SER A 213 19.26 -15.98 10.19
N TYR A 214 19.62 -14.82 10.74
CA TYR A 214 19.38 -13.53 10.11
C TYR A 214 19.99 -13.42 8.72
N THR A 215 21.22 -13.91 8.54
CA THR A 215 21.91 -13.94 7.25
C THR A 215 21.15 -14.76 6.21
N GLU A 216 20.63 -15.93 6.62
CA GLU A 216 19.85 -16.81 5.74
C GLU A 216 18.52 -16.15 5.32
N ALA A 217 17.83 -15.48 6.25
CA ALA A 217 16.63 -14.71 5.97
C ALA A 217 16.91 -13.55 4.98
N CYS A 218 18.02 -12.83 5.18
CA CYS A 218 18.48 -11.78 4.26
C CYS A 218 18.74 -12.32 2.85
N GLN A 219 19.45 -13.44 2.73
CA GLN A 219 19.72 -14.07 1.43
C GLN A 219 18.44 -14.53 0.74
N ARG A 220 17.44 -15.04 1.48
CA ARG A 220 16.11 -15.36 0.94
C ARG A 220 15.39 -14.11 0.43
N ALA A 221 15.44 -13.01 1.17
CA ALA A 221 14.83 -11.75 0.78
C ALA A 221 15.49 -11.16 -0.48
N ASP A 222 16.82 -11.26 -0.60
CA ASP A 222 17.56 -10.85 -1.80
C ASP A 222 17.14 -11.66 -3.02
N ARG A 223 16.97 -12.98 -2.87
CA ARG A 223 16.46 -13.85 -3.94
C ARG A 223 15.08 -13.42 -4.41
N LEU A 224 14.20 -12.91 -3.54
CA LEU A 224 12.90 -12.37 -3.97
C LEU A 224 13.07 -11.14 -4.86
N LEU A 225 13.95 -10.20 -4.49
CA LEU A 225 14.24 -9.02 -5.30
C LEU A 225 14.86 -9.39 -6.66
N PHE A 226 15.78 -10.37 -6.70
CA PHE A 226 16.31 -10.87 -7.96
C PHE A 226 15.22 -11.47 -8.85
N LYS A 227 14.29 -12.24 -8.27
CA LYS A 227 13.15 -12.80 -9.02
C LYS A 227 12.21 -11.74 -9.58
N LEU A 228 12.14 -10.54 -8.99
CA LEU A 228 11.36 -9.44 -9.58
C LEU A 228 11.89 -9.01 -10.94
N ARG A 229 13.15 -9.30 -11.30
CA ARG A 229 13.73 -8.98 -12.61
C ARG A 229 13.35 -9.99 -13.70
N ASP A 230 12.80 -11.15 -13.33
CA ASP A 230 12.31 -12.14 -14.27
C ASP A 230 10.85 -11.85 -14.63
N ASP A 231 10.62 -11.30 -15.83
CA ASP A 231 9.29 -10.97 -16.35
C ASP A 231 8.37 -12.20 -16.43
N ALA A 232 8.93 -13.37 -16.78
CA ALA A 232 8.14 -14.60 -16.87
C ALA A 232 7.72 -15.08 -15.49
N TYR A 233 8.59 -14.96 -14.49
CA TYR A 233 8.26 -15.26 -13.09
C TYR A 233 7.17 -14.33 -12.55
N VAL A 234 7.32 -13.02 -12.74
CA VAL A 234 6.33 -12.02 -12.31
C VAL A 234 4.98 -12.29 -12.99
N ARG A 235 4.97 -12.54 -14.30
CA ARG A 235 3.74 -12.85 -15.05
C ARG A 235 3.08 -14.15 -14.56
N ARG A 236 3.85 -15.21 -14.28
CA ARG A 236 3.31 -16.45 -13.69
C ARG A 236 2.71 -16.19 -12.31
N ALA A 237 3.37 -15.38 -11.47
CA ALA A 237 2.84 -15.00 -10.17
C ALA A 237 1.54 -14.20 -10.28
N MET A 238 1.42 -13.30 -11.27
CA MET A 238 0.18 -12.59 -11.55
C MET A 238 -0.95 -13.53 -11.98
N ASN A 239 -0.66 -14.46 -12.89
CA ASN A 239 -1.63 -15.43 -13.38
C ASN A 239 -2.09 -16.42 -12.30
N GLY A 240 -1.19 -16.79 -11.37
CA GLY A 240 -1.49 -17.65 -10.22
C GLY A 240 -2.02 -16.92 -8.99
N SER A 241 -2.26 -15.61 -9.08
CA SER A 241 -2.82 -14.84 -7.96
C SER A 241 -4.26 -15.25 -7.72
N VAL A 242 -4.61 -15.55 -6.47
CA VAL A 242 -5.99 -15.91 -6.08
C VAL A 242 -6.93 -14.71 -6.07
N ALA A 243 -6.38 -13.49 -6.09
CA ALA A 243 -7.14 -12.26 -6.09
C ALA A 243 -6.63 -11.27 -7.14
N GLY A 244 -7.55 -10.45 -7.66
CA GLY A 244 -7.29 -9.46 -8.69
C GLY A 244 -7.52 -9.96 -10.12
N LYS A 245 -7.73 -9.00 -11.03
CA LYS A 245 -8.00 -9.23 -12.44
C LYS A 245 -6.70 -9.25 -13.23
N PHE A 246 -6.31 -10.41 -13.73
CA PHE A 246 -5.16 -10.53 -14.63
C PHE A 246 -5.58 -10.23 -16.08
N THR A 247 -4.77 -9.41 -16.76
CA THR A 247 -4.96 -9.01 -18.15
C THR A 247 -3.69 -9.29 -18.95
N ALA A 248 -3.70 -9.05 -20.27
CA ALA A 248 -2.53 -9.24 -21.11
C ALA A 248 -1.27 -8.50 -20.60
N THR A 249 -1.44 -7.31 -19.99
CA THR A 249 -0.33 -6.41 -19.64
C THR A 249 -0.15 -6.18 -18.14
N ALA A 250 -1.14 -6.50 -17.31
CA ALA A 250 -1.12 -6.15 -15.89
C ALA A 250 -2.05 -7.01 -15.02
N LEU A 251 -1.76 -7.04 -13.72
CA LEU A 251 -2.69 -7.46 -12.67
C LEU A 251 -3.31 -6.22 -12.02
N TYR A 252 -4.64 -6.22 -11.84
CA TYR A 252 -5.36 -5.16 -11.13
C TYR A 252 -5.93 -5.71 -9.83
N VAL A 253 -5.63 -5.07 -8.71
CA VAL A 253 -5.98 -5.58 -7.37
C VAL A 253 -6.60 -4.45 -6.56
N HIS A 254 -7.78 -4.68 -5.99
CA HIS A 254 -8.37 -3.74 -5.04
C HIS A 254 -7.57 -3.74 -3.73
N ARG A 255 -7.48 -2.59 -3.05
CA ARG A 255 -6.73 -2.46 -1.78
C ARG A 255 -7.09 -3.51 -0.72
N ARG A 256 -8.37 -3.92 -0.66
CA ARG A 256 -8.87 -4.96 0.26
C ARG A 256 -8.24 -6.34 0.01
N ALA A 257 -7.80 -6.61 -1.21
CA ALA A 257 -7.24 -7.90 -1.62
C ALA A 257 -5.70 -7.95 -1.64
N MET A 258 -5.02 -6.85 -1.27
CA MET A 258 -3.55 -6.78 -1.34
C MET A 258 -2.83 -7.81 -0.47
N SER A 259 -3.41 -8.20 0.67
CA SER A 259 -2.83 -9.25 1.52
C SER A 259 -3.00 -10.66 0.95
N ARG A 260 -3.87 -10.84 -0.06
CA ARG A 260 -4.23 -12.13 -0.67
C ARG A 260 -3.42 -12.44 -1.93
N ILE A 261 -2.74 -11.45 -2.52
CA ILE A 261 -1.88 -11.68 -3.68
C ILE A 261 -0.50 -12.24 -3.25
N PRO A 262 0.23 -12.94 -4.15
CA PRO A 262 1.56 -13.44 -3.84
C PRO A 262 2.53 -12.37 -3.31
N THR A 263 3.35 -12.71 -2.31
CA THR A 263 4.30 -11.78 -1.66
C THR A 263 5.24 -11.09 -2.63
N ILE A 264 5.63 -11.77 -3.71
CA ILE A 264 6.44 -11.17 -4.77
C ILE A 264 5.74 -9.97 -5.44
N LEU A 265 4.41 -10.02 -5.61
CA LEU A 265 3.65 -8.91 -6.20
C LEU A 265 3.42 -7.77 -5.20
N ARG A 266 3.28 -8.09 -3.90
CA ARG A 266 3.33 -7.09 -2.82
C ARG A 266 4.68 -6.37 -2.81
N LEU A 267 5.79 -7.11 -2.95
CA LEU A 267 7.13 -6.52 -3.07
C LEU A 267 7.28 -5.66 -4.33
N TYR A 268 6.73 -6.11 -5.46
CA TYR A 268 6.70 -5.36 -6.72
C TYR A 268 6.04 -3.98 -6.54
N GLU A 269 4.88 -3.95 -5.87
CA GLU A 269 4.18 -2.71 -5.53
C GLU A 269 4.99 -1.85 -4.56
N GLN A 270 5.60 -2.46 -3.53
CA GLN A 270 6.40 -1.73 -2.55
C GLN A 270 7.64 -1.07 -3.16
N CYS A 271 8.24 -1.65 -4.21
CA CYS A 271 9.34 -1.01 -4.93
C CYS A 271 8.92 0.37 -5.48
N ALA A 272 7.71 0.50 -6.01
CA ALA A 272 7.19 1.79 -6.47
C ALA A 272 6.88 2.75 -5.30
N SER A 273 6.31 2.21 -4.21
CA SER A 273 6.05 2.98 -2.99
C SER A 273 7.33 3.58 -2.40
N ILE A 274 8.42 2.83 -2.34
CA ILE A 274 9.74 3.31 -1.89
C ILE A 274 10.29 4.39 -2.83
N ALA A 275 10.14 4.19 -4.14
CA ALA A 275 10.70 5.09 -5.14
C ALA A 275 10.08 6.50 -5.08
N ALA A 276 8.75 6.61 -4.92
CA ALA A 276 8.05 7.88 -5.07
C ALA A 276 6.87 8.11 -4.09
N GLY A 277 6.71 7.26 -3.08
CA GLY A 277 5.63 7.30 -2.10
C GLY A 277 4.32 6.71 -2.64
N ARG A 278 3.61 5.92 -1.83
CA ARG A 278 2.25 5.47 -2.13
C ARG A 278 1.24 6.57 -1.78
N PRO A 279 0.28 6.92 -2.66
CA PRO A 279 -0.74 7.90 -2.33
C PRO A 279 -1.64 7.38 -1.19
N PRO A 280 -2.12 8.25 -0.29
CA PRO A 280 -2.93 7.83 0.86
C PRO A 280 -4.32 7.30 0.44
N SER A 281 -4.87 7.88 -0.62
CA SER A 281 -6.16 7.50 -1.21
C SER A 281 -5.93 6.80 -2.54
N TRP A 282 -6.43 5.57 -2.64
CA TRP A 282 -6.53 4.79 -3.86
C TRP A 282 -7.46 3.61 -3.60
N SER A 283 -8.01 3.03 -4.66
CA SER A 283 -8.93 1.88 -4.56
C SER A 283 -8.34 0.65 -5.25
N VAL A 284 -7.77 0.80 -6.44
CA VAL A 284 -7.20 -0.30 -7.23
C VAL A 284 -5.74 -0.02 -7.58
N VAL A 285 -4.86 -0.99 -7.38
CA VAL A 285 -3.48 -0.94 -7.89
C VAL A 285 -3.38 -1.74 -9.19
N LYS A 286 -2.68 -1.19 -10.17
CA LYS A 286 -2.33 -1.81 -11.45
C LYS A 286 -0.84 -2.15 -11.45
N LEU A 287 -0.51 -3.43 -11.46
CA LEU A 287 0.85 -3.95 -11.55
C LEU A 287 1.13 -4.35 -13.00
N ARG A 288 1.82 -3.48 -13.76
CA ARG A 288 2.19 -3.75 -15.16
C ARG A 288 3.43 -4.61 -15.20
N HIS A 289 3.37 -5.79 -15.81
CA HIS A 289 4.58 -6.57 -16.10
C HIS A 289 5.27 -6.06 -17.37
N GLN A 290 4.49 -5.72 -18.41
CA GLN A 290 5.02 -5.10 -19.64
C GLN A 290 5.33 -3.62 -19.41
N GLY A 291 6.56 -3.20 -19.71
CA GLY A 291 7.03 -1.84 -19.45
C GLY A 291 7.17 -1.50 -17.96
N ARG A 292 7.12 -2.51 -17.08
CA ARG A 292 7.38 -2.48 -15.64
C ARG A 292 6.95 -1.20 -14.90
N GLY A 293 5.78 -1.24 -14.28
CA GLY A 293 5.33 -0.11 -13.49
C GLY A 293 4.14 -0.42 -12.59
N VAL A 294 3.92 0.49 -11.66
CA VAL A 294 2.82 0.42 -10.70
C VAL A 294 1.95 1.65 -10.91
N SER A 295 0.64 1.50 -10.78
CA SER A 295 -0.26 2.65 -10.76
C SER A 295 -1.34 2.46 -9.72
N TRP A 296 -1.53 3.46 -8.87
CA TRP A 296 -2.62 3.52 -7.91
C TRP A 296 -3.74 4.36 -8.53
N LEU A 297 -4.91 3.72 -8.67
CA LEU A 297 -6.11 4.27 -9.28
C LEU A 297 -7.12 4.58 -8.18
N ASP A 298 -7.55 5.83 -8.12
CA ASP A 298 -8.48 6.31 -7.11
C ASP A 298 -9.91 6.31 -7.63
N TYR A 299 -10.74 5.47 -7.02
CA TYR A 299 -12.18 5.37 -7.28
C TYR A 299 -12.90 5.66 -5.95
N PRO A 300 -13.18 6.93 -5.60
CA PRO A 300 -13.74 7.28 -4.30
C PRO A 300 -15.08 6.61 -4.00
N GLU A 301 -15.88 6.40 -5.04
CA GLU A 301 -17.22 5.81 -4.97
C GLU A 301 -17.19 4.28 -5.23
N PHE A 302 -16.03 3.62 -5.05
CA PHE A 302 -15.85 2.21 -5.41
C PHE A 302 -16.93 1.29 -4.83
N ASP A 303 -17.37 1.51 -3.60
CA ASP A 303 -18.36 0.64 -2.96
C ASP A 303 -19.81 1.03 -3.31
N SER A 304 -20.10 2.33 -3.45
CA SER A 304 -21.44 2.87 -3.62
C SER A 304 -21.92 2.92 -5.07
N ASP A 305 -21.05 3.25 -6.02
CA ASP A 305 -21.40 3.36 -7.44
C ASP A 305 -21.22 1.99 -8.13
N PRO A 306 -22.18 1.49 -8.93
CA PRO A 306 -22.00 0.27 -9.75
C PRO A 306 -20.82 0.34 -10.71
N HIS A 307 -20.55 1.51 -11.31
CA HIS A 307 -19.46 1.76 -12.24
C HIS A 307 -18.73 3.03 -11.79
N PRO A 308 -17.87 2.92 -10.75
CA PRO A 308 -17.25 4.09 -10.15
C PRO A 308 -16.31 4.76 -11.15
N ARG A 309 -16.27 6.09 -11.06
CA ARG A 309 -15.49 6.95 -11.94
C ARG A 309 -14.07 7.08 -11.42
N LEU A 310 -13.10 7.02 -12.31
CA LEU A 310 -11.70 7.26 -11.97
C LEU A 310 -11.55 8.75 -11.63
N SER A 311 -11.11 9.05 -10.40
CA SER A 311 -10.82 10.41 -9.94
C SER A 311 -9.39 10.81 -10.29
N SER A 312 -8.43 9.92 -10.02
CA SER A 312 -7.02 10.15 -10.33
C SER A 312 -6.26 8.84 -10.56
N SER A 313 -5.15 8.96 -11.27
CA SER A 313 -4.18 7.88 -11.47
C SER A 313 -2.79 8.41 -11.12
N TYR A 314 -2.11 7.71 -10.22
CA TYR A 314 -0.72 7.97 -9.88
C TYR A 314 0.14 6.79 -10.28
N ALA A 315 1.10 6.99 -11.18
CA ALA A 315 1.89 5.93 -11.79
C ALA A 315 3.39 6.13 -11.59
N VAL A 316 4.09 5.05 -11.24
CA VAL A 316 5.54 4.99 -11.13
C VAL A 316 6.08 3.98 -12.13
N ASP A 317 7.02 4.42 -12.95
CA ASP A 317 7.80 3.57 -13.84
C ASP A 317 8.99 2.98 -13.05
N LEU A 318 9.12 1.66 -13.02
CA LEU A 318 10.14 1.01 -12.19
C LEU A 318 11.53 0.97 -12.85
N GLY A 319 11.64 1.27 -14.14
CA GLY A 319 12.93 1.36 -14.82
C GLY A 319 13.60 2.72 -14.64
N THR A 320 12.79 3.79 -14.69
CA THR A 320 13.24 5.18 -14.57
C THR A 320 13.02 5.79 -13.19
N LEU A 321 12.23 5.12 -12.34
CA LEU A 321 11.76 5.60 -11.03
C LEU A 321 10.98 6.93 -11.09
N LYS A 322 10.52 7.32 -12.29
CA LYS A 322 9.75 8.55 -12.49
C LYS A 322 8.29 8.30 -12.15
N ALA A 323 7.72 9.28 -11.44
CA ALA A 323 6.32 9.30 -11.09
C ALA A 323 5.53 10.28 -11.98
N SER A 324 4.27 9.95 -12.23
CA SER A 324 3.34 10.76 -13.00
C SER A 324 1.96 10.72 -12.36
N HIS A 325 1.22 11.82 -12.43
CA HIS A 325 -0.12 11.94 -11.88
C HIS A 325 -1.07 12.47 -12.96
N MET A 326 -2.25 11.89 -13.05
CA MET A 326 -3.33 12.32 -13.92
C MET A 326 -4.60 12.49 -13.09
N SER A 327 -5.18 13.70 -13.10
CA SER A 327 -6.50 13.96 -12.52
C SER A 327 -7.56 13.90 -13.61
N TYR A 328 -8.70 13.32 -13.26
CA TYR A 328 -9.89 13.24 -14.10
C TYR A 328 -11.07 14.01 -13.47
N THR A 329 -10.86 14.72 -12.37
CA THR A 329 -11.92 15.41 -11.61
C THR A 329 -12.69 16.42 -12.46
N ASP A 330 -11.98 17.16 -13.33
CA ASP A 330 -12.56 18.16 -14.23
C ASP A 330 -12.96 17.58 -15.60
N SER A 331 -12.87 16.26 -15.79
CA SER A 331 -13.26 15.61 -17.04
C SER A 331 -14.79 15.43 -17.10
N ASN A 332 -15.39 15.89 -18.19
CA ASN A 332 -16.82 15.67 -18.49
C ASN A 332 -17.14 14.22 -18.92
N ASN A 333 -16.13 13.36 -19.07
CA ASN A 333 -16.30 11.98 -19.50
C ASN A 333 -15.21 11.10 -18.89
N ARG A 334 -15.36 10.72 -17.62
CA ARG A 334 -14.33 10.00 -16.87
C ARG A 334 -14.29 8.52 -17.23
N PRO A 335 -13.11 7.88 -17.14
CA PRO A 335 -13.01 6.43 -17.23
C PRO A 335 -13.84 5.75 -16.15
N LEU A 336 -14.51 4.65 -16.50
CA LEU A 336 -15.32 3.86 -15.59
C LEU A 336 -14.66 2.52 -15.25
N LEU A 337 -14.90 2.05 -14.03
CA LEU A 337 -14.54 0.70 -13.63
C LEU A 337 -15.73 -0.24 -13.80
N HIS A 338 -15.54 -1.31 -14.56
CA HIS A 338 -16.52 -2.37 -14.75
C HIS A 338 -16.11 -3.65 -14.05
N ARG A 339 -17.08 -4.55 -13.79
CA ARG A 339 -16.84 -5.89 -13.23
C ARG A 339 -16.05 -5.87 -11.92
N LYS A 340 -16.48 -5.04 -10.98
CA LYS A 340 -15.76 -4.79 -9.72
C LYS A 340 -15.37 -6.05 -8.93
N HIS A 341 -16.20 -7.10 -9.00
CA HIS A 341 -15.94 -8.38 -8.34
C HIS A 341 -14.59 -9.00 -8.75
N GLU A 342 -14.12 -8.78 -9.98
CA GLU A 342 -12.87 -9.35 -10.48
C GLU A 342 -11.62 -8.76 -9.80
N PHE A 343 -11.71 -7.59 -9.14
CA PHE A 343 -10.57 -6.95 -8.47
C PHE A 343 -10.44 -7.33 -6.99
N LEU A 344 -11.43 -8.02 -6.42
CA LEU A 344 -11.49 -8.39 -5.01
C LEU A 344 -10.97 -9.82 -4.79
N ALA A 345 -10.84 -10.20 -3.52
CA ALA A 345 -10.61 -11.59 -3.16
C ALA A 345 -11.93 -12.38 -3.25
N PRO A 346 -11.91 -13.68 -3.59
CA PRO A 346 -13.13 -14.46 -3.78
C PRO A 346 -14.07 -14.50 -2.56
N ASP A 347 -13.50 -14.36 -1.36
CA ASP A 347 -14.18 -14.37 -0.06
C ASP A 347 -14.63 -12.97 0.42
N ASP A 348 -14.44 -11.92 -0.39
CA ASP A 348 -14.90 -10.58 -0.05
C ASP A 348 -16.44 -10.49 -0.02
N PRO A 349 -17.05 -9.89 1.03
CA PRO A 349 -18.49 -9.89 1.22
C PRO A 349 -19.28 -9.19 0.09
N ASP A 350 -18.65 -8.29 -0.67
CA ASP A 350 -19.32 -7.58 -1.76
C ASP A 350 -19.25 -8.31 -3.11
N VAL A 351 -18.40 -9.35 -3.25
CA VAL A 351 -18.24 -10.09 -4.50
C VAL A 351 -19.57 -10.64 -5.03
N PRO A 352 -20.42 -11.31 -4.23
CA PRO A 352 -21.71 -11.80 -4.71
C PRO A 352 -22.65 -10.69 -5.19
N LYS A 353 -22.56 -9.48 -4.62
CA LYS A 353 -23.35 -8.31 -5.02
C LYS A 353 -22.90 -7.79 -6.39
N TYR A 354 -21.59 -7.61 -6.59
CA TYR A 354 -21.03 -7.09 -7.83
C TYR A 354 -21.05 -8.10 -8.98
N GLN A 355 -20.94 -9.39 -8.68
CA GLN A 355 -21.02 -10.45 -9.67
C GLN A 355 -22.43 -10.55 -10.27
N ARG A 356 -23.49 -10.57 -9.45
CA ARG A 356 -24.88 -10.58 -9.92
C ARG A 356 -25.21 -9.41 -10.84
N LEU A 357 -24.71 -8.22 -10.50
CA LEU A 357 -24.84 -7.05 -11.38
C LEU A 357 -24.15 -7.29 -12.73
N THR A 358 -22.91 -7.78 -12.72
CA THR A 358 -22.17 -8.04 -13.96
C THR A 358 -22.87 -9.10 -14.82
N GLU A 359 -23.39 -10.16 -14.22
CA GLU A 359 -24.13 -11.21 -14.94
C GLU A 359 -25.38 -10.62 -15.62
N ALA A 360 -26.14 -9.77 -14.91
CA ALA A 360 -27.30 -9.09 -15.48
C ALA A 360 -26.91 -8.16 -16.65
N GLU A 361 -25.81 -7.43 -16.52
CA GLU A 361 -25.28 -6.56 -17.58
C GLU A 361 -24.80 -7.32 -18.81
N VAL A 362 -24.10 -8.45 -18.61
CA VAL A 362 -23.69 -9.35 -19.70
C VAL A 362 -24.92 -9.92 -20.41
N SER A 363 -25.92 -10.35 -19.65
CA SER A 363 -27.15 -10.93 -20.20
C SER A 363 -27.98 -9.90 -20.97
N ALA A 364 -27.85 -8.62 -20.64
CA ALA A 364 -28.49 -7.50 -21.33
C ALA A 364 -27.71 -7.01 -22.57
N GLY A 365 -26.56 -7.62 -22.90
CA GLY A 365 -25.75 -7.25 -24.08
C GLY A 365 -24.82 -6.05 -23.88
N LEU A 366 -24.70 -5.50 -22.67
CA LEU A 366 -23.93 -4.27 -22.40
C LEU A 366 -22.41 -4.42 -22.60
N TYR A 367 -21.89 -5.66 -22.71
CA TYR A 367 -20.48 -5.95 -22.90
C TYR A 367 -20.13 -6.47 -24.31
N GLU A 368 -21.07 -6.42 -25.27
CA GLU A 368 -20.81 -6.83 -26.67
C GLU A 368 -19.75 -5.96 -27.35
N GLN A 369 -19.68 -4.68 -26.99
CA GLN A 369 -18.74 -3.70 -27.54
C GLN A 369 -17.88 -3.07 -26.43
N PRO A 370 -16.97 -3.84 -25.79
CA PRO A 370 -16.28 -3.41 -24.57
C PRO A 370 -15.36 -2.19 -24.76
N HIS A 371 -14.95 -1.90 -26.00
CA HIS A 371 -14.14 -0.72 -26.33
C HIS A 371 -14.95 0.59 -26.29
N LEU A 372 -16.29 0.54 -26.32
CA LEU A 372 -17.15 1.72 -26.30
C LEU A 372 -17.57 2.14 -24.88
N ILE A 373 -17.53 1.24 -23.92
CA ILE A 373 -18.12 1.44 -22.59
C ILE A 373 -17.17 2.00 -21.54
N GLY A 374 -15.88 2.15 -21.85
CA GLY A 374 -14.85 2.46 -20.86
C GLY A 374 -14.95 3.86 -20.21
N ASN A 375 -15.93 4.69 -20.57
CA ASN A 375 -16.15 6.02 -20.02
C ASN A 375 -17.64 6.33 -19.82
N GLU A 376 -17.94 7.36 -19.04
CA GLU A 376 -19.31 7.78 -18.66
C GLU A 376 -20.27 7.85 -19.85
N ALA A 377 -19.93 8.62 -20.88
CA ALA A 377 -20.77 8.82 -22.06
C ALA A 377 -20.90 7.56 -22.92
N GLY A 378 -19.86 6.73 -22.94
CA GLY A 378 -19.87 5.42 -23.59
C GLY A 378 -20.84 4.47 -22.94
N TRP A 379 -20.77 4.37 -21.61
CA TRP A 379 -21.65 3.52 -20.83
C TRP A 379 -23.11 3.96 -20.87
N GLU A 380 -23.39 5.26 -20.76
CA GLU A 380 -24.75 5.78 -20.85
C GLU A 380 -25.39 5.49 -22.22
N ARG A 381 -24.63 5.65 -23.31
CA ARG A 381 -25.12 5.29 -24.66
C ARG A 381 -25.48 3.81 -24.76
N GLU A 382 -24.70 2.94 -24.14
CA GLU A 382 -24.95 1.50 -24.17
C GLU A 382 -26.16 1.09 -23.30
N LEU A 383 -26.36 1.76 -22.17
CA LEU A 383 -27.58 1.63 -21.38
C LEU A 383 -28.82 2.10 -22.16
N VAL A 384 -28.75 3.22 -22.87
CA VAL A 384 -29.83 3.69 -23.76
C VAL A 384 -30.11 2.67 -24.86
N ARG A 385 -29.07 2.19 -25.56
CA ARG A 385 -29.18 1.23 -26.67
C ARG A 385 -29.94 -0.03 -26.28
N THR A 386 -29.74 -0.50 -25.05
CA THR A 386 -30.32 -1.73 -24.52
C THR A 386 -31.62 -1.51 -23.73
N GLY A 387 -32.10 -0.26 -23.64
CA GLY A 387 -33.32 0.08 -22.88
C GLY A 387 -33.17 -0.16 -21.36
N ARG A 388 -31.94 0.00 -20.83
CA ARG A 388 -31.61 -0.28 -19.42
C ARG A 388 -31.27 1.00 -18.66
N SER A 389 -31.34 0.89 -17.32
CA SER A 389 -30.83 1.88 -16.38
C SER A 389 -30.36 1.19 -15.09
N LEU A 390 -29.59 1.90 -14.26
CA LEU A 390 -29.07 1.40 -12.99
C LEU A 390 -29.80 2.03 -11.80
N ARG A 391 -30.15 1.20 -10.82
CA ARG A 391 -30.64 1.63 -9.50
C ARG A 391 -29.79 0.98 -8.41
N GLY A 392 -28.74 1.68 -7.99
CA GLY A 392 -27.67 1.08 -7.20
C GLY A 392 -27.00 -0.05 -7.98
N HIS A 393 -26.67 -1.17 -7.33
CA HIS A 393 -26.11 -2.36 -7.98
C HIS A 393 -27.19 -3.28 -8.61
N ARG A 394 -28.21 -2.70 -9.24
CA ARG A 394 -29.24 -3.44 -9.97
C ARG A 394 -29.49 -2.82 -11.34
N LEU A 395 -29.49 -3.66 -12.37
CA LEU A 395 -29.91 -3.31 -13.71
C LEU A 395 -31.43 -3.44 -13.82
N ILE A 396 -32.10 -2.39 -14.27
CA ILE A 396 -33.55 -2.35 -14.45
C ILE A 396 -33.88 -1.92 -15.89
N LEU A 397 -35.12 -2.14 -16.32
CA LEU A 397 -35.63 -1.52 -17.54
C LEU A 397 -35.68 0.00 -17.35
N ARG A 398 -35.29 0.74 -18.39
CA ARG A 398 -35.41 2.19 -18.38
C ARG A 398 -36.91 2.54 -18.39
N PRO A 399 -37.39 3.43 -17.49
CA PRO A 399 -38.77 3.88 -17.54
C PRO A 399 -39.06 4.54 -18.90
N GLU A 400 -40.23 4.25 -19.48
CA GLU A 400 -40.74 5.03 -20.60
C GLU A 400 -40.99 6.47 -20.12
N ILE A 401 -40.46 7.45 -20.84
CA ILE A 401 -40.63 8.88 -20.56
C ILE A 401 -41.93 9.36 -21.19
#